data_AF-A0A496WGP4-F1
#
_entry.id   AF-A0A496WGP4-F1
#
_cell.length_a   1.000
_cell.length_b   1.000
_cell.length_c   1.000
_cell.angle_alpha   90.00
_cell.angle_beta   90.00
_cell.angle_gamma   90.00
#
_symmetry.space_group_name_H-M   'P 1'
#
loop_
_entity.id
_entity.type
_entity.pdbx_description
1 polymer ?
#
loop_
_entity_poly.entity_id
_entity_poly.type
_entity_poly.pdbx_seq_one_letter_code
_entity_poly.pdbx_strand_id
1 'polypeptide(L)'
;MRPRNLLKFFDLSAYRKLSQDFKNPLRALLATTGALKGEQLLRTRTGSTIRVNRDDLPLWKAYLEQSQCRVEPRGELFYITPNDKRSPPYYIQGCQQCLTHSPQRWQLRDERNPLVDELECAERSVYSQHGEDGVIQALLSHFPVRERFVVEFGAYDGVCMSNSRHLIADHGWSAFLIEANDRFYSGLERCYSGNDRVKLHKGFVTEENINVLFQEAEVPEEFEVLSIDIDSIDYYVWRALTQFRPKIVIIEYNSALPVDEEYVVPKDDALRLGGTSQEGASLLSLYKLGLAKGYHLVYGELSGANLFFIHESCAADIDWQGIELIDIYQPPQFGLLAGSSAPNGRGYPREM
;
A
#
# COMPACT_ATOMS: atom_id res chain seq x y z
N MET A 1 13.54 0.04 44.11
CA MET A 1 12.63 -0.73 43.24
C MET A 1 12.85 -0.26 41.81
N ARG A 2 13.29 -1.15 40.92
CA ARG A 2 13.64 -0.81 39.52
C ARG A 2 12.40 -0.94 38.62
N PRO A 3 12.21 -0.09 37.59
CA PRO A 3 11.11 -0.19 36.64
C PRO A 3 11.34 -1.32 35.63
N ARG A 4 10.29 -2.07 35.31
CA ARG A 4 10.30 -3.16 34.32
C ARG A 4 9.91 -2.62 32.93
N ASN A 5 10.79 -2.88 31.97
CA ASN A 5 10.67 -2.66 30.53
C ASN A 5 9.33 -3.14 29.93
N LEU A 6 8.73 -2.34 29.05
CA LEU A 6 7.60 -2.72 28.18
C LEU A 6 7.84 -2.20 26.74
N LEU A 7 8.88 -2.75 26.10
CA LEU A 7 8.91 -2.87 24.64
C LEU A 7 7.98 -4.03 24.26
N LYS A 8 6.80 -3.75 23.71
CA LYS A 8 6.05 -4.76 22.95
C LYS A 8 6.39 -4.60 21.48
N PHE A 9 7.37 -5.38 21.07
CA PHE A 9 7.86 -5.56 19.71
C PHE A 9 6.71 -5.72 18.71
N PHE A 10 6.84 -5.11 17.53
CA PHE A 10 6.20 -5.59 16.30
C PHE A 10 6.27 -7.12 16.30
N ASP A 11 5.13 -7.78 16.09
CA ASP A 11 5.12 -9.24 16.04
C ASP A 11 5.78 -9.71 14.73
N LEU A 12 7.10 -9.72 14.77
CA LEU A 12 7.99 -10.30 13.78
C LEU A 12 7.61 -11.75 13.45
N SER A 13 6.80 -12.40 14.29
CA SER A 13 6.25 -13.70 13.98
C SER A 13 5.31 -13.67 12.78
N ALA A 14 4.49 -12.64 12.56
CA ALA A 14 3.53 -12.60 11.46
C ALA A 14 4.23 -12.45 10.09
N TYR A 15 5.21 -11.55 9.99
CA TYR A 15 6.02 -11.38 8.77
C TYR A 15 6.99 -12.54 8.53
N ARG A 16 7.62 -13.08 9.59
CA ARG A 16 8.42 -14.32 9.48
C ARG A 16 7.56 -15.51 9.11
N LYS A 17 6.30 -15.55 9.57
CA LYS A 17 5.33 -16.59 9.24
C LYS A 17 4.96 -16.50 7.76
N LEU A 18 4.59 -15.33 7.23
CA LEU A 18 4.35 -15.15 5.79
C LEU A 18 5.56 -15.57 4.93
N SER A 19 6.76 -15.09 5.24
CA SER A 19 7.99 -15.47 4.52
C SER A 19 8.31 -16.97 4.64
N GLN A 20 8.02 -17.59 5.79
CA GLN A 20 8.11 -19.05 5.96
C GLN A 20 7.00 -19.81 5.23
N ASP A 21 5.83 -19.21 5.07
CA ASP A 21 4.66 -19.79 4.40
C ASP A 21 4.90 -19.85 2.88
N PHE A 22 5.56 -18.85 2.30
CA PHE A 22 6.04 -18.88 0.90
C PHE A 22 7.22 -19.83 0.66
N LYS A 23 8.03 -20.11 1.70
CA LYS A 23 9.07 -21.15 1.65
C LYS A 23 8.49 -22.56 1.81
N ASN A 24 7.23 -22.71 2.21
CA ASN A 24 6.63 -24.01 2.47
C ASN A 24 5.31 -24.14 1.69
N PRO A 25 5.34 -24.72 0.47
CA PRO A 25 4.16 -24.85 -0.41
C PRO A 25 2.93 -25.45 0.26
N LEU A 26 3.12 -26.32 1.26
CA LEU A 26 2.06 -26.83 2.13
C LEU A 26 1.32 -25.73 2.89
N ARG A 27 2.07 -24.79 3.47
CA ARG A 27 1.53 -23.76 4.36
C ARG A 27 0.73 -22.73 3.56
N ALA A 28 1.17 -22.43 2.35
CA ALA A 28 0.40 -21.68 1.36
C ALA A 28 -0.89 -22.43 0.96
N LEU A 29 -0.82 -23.72 0.61
CA LEU A 29 -2.01 -24.53 0.26
C LEU A 29 -3.03 -24.60 1.41
N LEU A 30 -2.59 -24.72 2.66
CA LEU A 30 -3.48 -24.78 3.82
C LEU A 30 -4.11 -23.42 4.15
N ALA A 31 -3.39 -22.33 3.89
CA ALA A 31 -3.92 -20.98 4.02
C ALA A 31 -4.97 -20.67 2.94
N THR A 32 -4.75 -21.14 1.71
CA THR A 32 -5.60 -20.87 0.55
C THR A 32 -6.90 -21.69 0.54
N THR A 33 -6.83 -22.96 0.95
CA THR A 33 -7.98 -23.88 0.88
C THR A 33 -8.94 -23.77 2.06
N GLY A 34 -8.53 -23.14 3.17
CA GLY A 34 -9.33 -23.13 4.39
C GLY A 34 -9.51 -24.50 5.05
N ALA A 35 -8.78 -25.53 4.60
CA ALA A 35 -8.91 -26.93 5.05
C ALA A 35 -8.67 -27.12 6.56
N LEU A 36 -7.98 -26.17 7.21
CA LEU A 36 -7.78 -26.15 8.67
C LEU A 36 -9.03 -25.72 9.45
N LYS A 37 -10.02 -25.11 8.78
CA LYS A 37 -11.25 -24.54 9.36
C LYS A 37 -12.49 -25.40 9.10
N GLY A 38 -12.44 -26.39 8.21
CA GLY A 38 -13.57 -27.29 7.90
C GLY A 38 -13.31 -28.20 6.70
N GLU A 39 -14.27 -29.07 6.37
CA GLU A 39 -14.24 -29.91 5.15
C GLU A 39 -14.39 -29.05 3.89
N GLN A 40 -13.57 -29.33 2.89
CA GLN A 40 -13.45 -28.58 1.65
C GLN A 40 -13.53 -29.53 0.45
N LEU A 41 -14.14 -29.09 -0.64
CA LEU A 41 -14.23 -29.88 -1.87
C LEU A 41 -13.24 -29.34 -2.91
N LEU A 42 -12.16 -30.09 -3.14
CA LEU A 42 -11.20 -29.79 -4.19
C LEU A 42 -11.66 -30.40 -5.51
N ARG A 43 -11.56 -29.66 -6.61
CA ARG A 43 -11.86 -30.17 -7.94
C ARG A 43 -10.57 -30.38 -8.72
N THR A 44 -10.34 -31.60 -9.19
CA THR A 44 -9.21 -31.92 -10.05
C THR A 44 -9.45 -31.36 -11.45
N ARG A 45 -8.38 -31.20 -12.23
CA ARG A 45 -8.47 -30.75 -13.63
C ARG A 45 -9.30 -31.70 -14.52
N THR A 46 -9.38 -32.98 -14.17
CA THR A 46 -10.22 -33.96 -14.88
C THR A 46 -11.69 -33.91 -14.44
N GLY A 47 -12.07 -32.94 -13.60
CA GLY A 47 -13.43 -32.69 -13.17
C GLY A 47 -13.87 -33.52 -11.95
N SER A 48 -13.02 -34.42 -11.46
CA SER A 48 -13.28 -35.22 -10.25
C SER A 48 -13.20 -34.34 -9.01
N THR A 49 -13.96 -34.69 -7.97
CA THR A 49 -13.98 -33.94 -6.72
C THR A 49 -13.43 -34.78 -5.58
N ILE A 50 -12.62 -34.16 -4.72
CA ILE A 50 -12.00 -34.78 -3.55
C ILE A 50 -12.37 -33.95 -2.33
N ARG A 51 -12.94 -34.58 -1.31
CA ARG A 51 -13.20 -33.93 -0.03
C ARG A 51 -11.95 -34.00 0.82
N VAL A 52 -11.57 -32.87 1.40
CA VAL A 52 -10.36 -32.74 2.22
C VAL A 52 -10.67 -31.96 3.47
N ASN A 53 -10.01 -32.29 4.57
CA ASN A 53 -10.13 -31.56 5.82
C ASN A 53 -8.78 -31.52 6.56
N ARG A 54 -8.81 -31.13 7.84
CA ARG A 54 -7.61 -31.03 8.67
C ARG A 54 -6.90 -32.37 8.87
N ASP A 55 -7.60 -33.50 8.80
CA ASP A 55 -7.05 -34.83 9.04
C ASP A 55 -6.17 -35.30 7.88
N ASP A 56 -6.31 -34.72 6.68
CA ASP A 56 -5.46 -35.00 5.52
C ASP A 56 -4.10 -34.29 5.58
N LEU A 57 -3.92 -33.39 6.56
CA LEU A 57 -2.71 -32.58 6.73
C LEU A 57 -1.39 -33.38 6.66
N PRO A 58 -1.25 -34.57 7.27
CA PRO A 58 -0.04 -35.38 7.16
C PRO A 58 0.30 -35.79 5.70
N LEU A 59 -0.71 -36.09 4.88
CA LEU A 59 -0.55 -36.47 3.47
C LEU A 59 -0.05 -35.30 2.63
N TRP A 60 -0.63 -34.11 2.84
CA TRP A 60 -0.18 -32.89 2.18
C TRP A 60 1.24 -32.52 2.57
N LYS A 61 1.63 -32.71 3.84
CA LYS A 61 3.00 -32.45 4.30
C LYS A 61 4.02 -33.30 3.54
N ALA A 62 3.74 -34.58 3.40
CA ALA A 62 4.60 -35.50 2.68
C ALA A 62 4.72 -35.14 1.19
N TYR A 63 3.67 -34.60 0.59
CA TYR A 63 3.63 -34.26 -0.84
C TYR A 63 4.34 -32.95 -1.20
N LEU A 64 4.37 -31.96 -0.29
CA LEU A 64 4.80 -30.58 -0.57
C LEU A 64 6.12 -30.15 0.09
N GLU A 65 6.92 -31.11 0.58
CA GLU A 65 8.31 -30.82 0.97
C GLU A 65 9.10 -30.25 -0.24
N GLN A 66 9.99 -29.28 -0.01
CA GLN A 66 10.79 -28.67 -1.11
C GLN A 66 11.70 -29.69 -1.83
N SER A 67 11.94 -30.86 -1.24
CA SER A 67 12.57 -32.01 -1.90
C SER A 67 11.69 -32.66 -2.98
N GLN A 68 10.39 -32.37 -3.00
CA GLN A 68 9.37 -33.02 -3.82
C GLN A 68 8.78 -32.13 -4.94
N CYS A 69 8.91 -30.79 -4.89
CA CYS A 69 8.41 -29.90 -5.97
C CYS A 69 9.09 -28.52 -6.04
N ARG A 70 9.12 -27.93 -7.24
CA ARG A 70 9.51 -26.53 -7.53
C ARG A 70 8.27 -25.64 -7.73
N VAL A 71 8.34 -24.38 -7.32
CA VAL A 71 7.25 -23.39 -7.44
C VAL A 71 7.74 -22.17 -8.21
N GLU A 72 6.96 -21.71 -9.19
CA GLU A 72 7.25 -20.54 -10.04
C GLU A 72 6.00 -19.64 -10.16
N PRO A 73 6.09 -18.32 -10.00
CA PRO A 73 4.97 -17.43 -10.31
C PRO A 73 4.75 -17.33 -11.84
N ARG A 74 3.51 -17.43 -12.32
CA ARG A 74 3.13 -17.30 -13.74
C ARG A 74 1.74 -16.66 -13.91
N GLY A 75 1.71 -15.39 -14.32
CA GLY A 75 0.46 -14.62 -14.38
C GLY A 75 -0.18 -14.51 -13.00
N GLU A 76 -1.48 -14.77 -12.89
CA GLU A 76 -2.27 -14.68 -11.63
C GLU A 76 -2.12 -15.91 -10.71
N LEU A 77 -1.27 -16.87 -11.07
CA LEU A 77 -1.19 -18.19 -10.44
C LEU A 77 0.26 -18.55 -10.05
N PHE A 78 0.40 -19.41 -9.05
CA PHE A 78 1.64 -20.15 -8.81
C PHE A 78 1.63 -21.46 -9.60
N TYR A 79 2.63 -21.64 -10.44
CA TYR A 79 2.89 -22.85 -11.19
C TYR A 79 3.76 -23.81 -10.37
N ILE A 80 3.20 -24.98 -10.05
CA ILE A 80 3.82 -26.02 -9.24
C ILE A 80 4.33 -27.13 -10.15
N THR A 81 5.61 -27.44 -10.06
CA THR A 81 6.28 -28.52 -10.79
C THR A 81 6.76 -29.58 -9.81
N PRO A 82 6.06 -30.73 -9.68
CA PRO A 82 6.54 -31.86 -8.89
C PRO A 82 7.88 -32.39 -9.43
N ASN A 83 8.77 -32.81 -8.53
CA ASN A 83 10.03 -33.49 -8.86
C ASN A 83 9.79 -34.94 -9.30
N ASP A 84 8.71 -35.57 -8.81
CA ASP A 84 8.23 -36.84 -9.34
C ASP A 84 7.64 -36.64 -10.74
N LYS A 85 8.37 -37.10 -11.75
CA LYS A 85 8.04 -36.94 -13.19
C LYS A 85 6.74 -37.63 -13.61
N ARG A 86 6.11 -38.45 -12.75
CA ARG A 86 4.82 -39.09 -13.01
C ARG A 86 3.63 -38.16 -12.74
N SER A 87 3.82 -37.09 -11.97
CA SER A 87 2.78 -36.11 -11.67
C SER A 87 2.98 -34.86 -12.53
N PRO A 88 1.98 -34.45 -13.33
CA PRO A 88 2.11 -33.28 -14.19
C PRO A 88 2.13 -31.99 -13.34
N PRO A 89 2.78 -30.92 -13.82
CA PRO A 89 2.67 -29.60 -13.22
C PRO A 89 1.22 -29.10 -13.16
N TYR A 90 0.92 -28.30 -12.14
CA TYR A 90 -0.41 -27.75 -11.91
C TYR A 90 -0.33 -26.32 -11.34
N TYR A 91 -1.43 -25.58 -11.42
CA TYR A 91 -1.51 -24.20 -10.96
C TYR A 91 -2.33 -24.08 -9.67
N ILE A 92 -1.93 -23.17 -8.78
CA ILE A 92 -2.70 -22.75 -7.61
C ILE A 92 -2.82 -21.23 -7.58
N GLN A 93 -3.95 -20.70 -7.11
CA GLN A 93 -4.17 -19.25 -6.98
C GLN A 93 -3.51 -18.72 -5.70
N GLY A 94 -2.91 -17.53 -5.75
CA GLY A 94 -2.27 -16.93 -4.59
C GLY A 94 -3.28 -16.37 -3.59
N CYS A 95 -3.04 -16.58 -2.29
CA CYS A 95 -3.77 -15.90 -1.21
C CYS A 95 -2.76 -15.21 -0.28
N GLN A 96 -2.84 -13.88 -0.18
CA GLN A 96 -3.05 -13.15 1.08
C GLN A 96 -2.98 -11.63 0.92
N GLN A 97 -2.63 -11.12 -0.25
CA GLN A 97 -2.82 -9.72 -0.64
C GLN A 97 -3.23 -9.76 -2.11
N CYS A 98 -4.53 -9.87 -2.37
CA CYS A 98 -5.07 -10.01 -3.72
C CYS A 98 -4.72 -8.78 -4.55
N LEU A 99 -3.56 -8.78 -5.20
CA LEU A 99 -3.28 -7.99 -6.37
C LEU A 99 -4.34 -8.40 -7.40
N THR A 100 -5.30 -7.52 -7.67
CA THR A 100 -5.93 -7.53 -8.99
C THR A 100 -4.79 -7.25 -9.96
N HIS A 101 -4.44 -8.23 -10.79
CA HIS A 101 -3.34 -8.09 -11.77
C HIS A 101 -3.63 -6.98 -12.79
N SER A 102 -4.87 -6.49 -12.85
CA SER A 102 -5.29 -5.34 -13.64
C SER A 102 -6.49 -4.70 -12.94
N PRO A 103 -6.29 -3.89 -11.89
CA PRO A 103 -7.41 -3.19 -11.28
C PRO A 103 -8.04 -2.28 -12.34
N GLN A 104 -9.36 -2.17 -12.30
CA GLN A 104 -10.10 -1.26 -13.16
C GLN A 104 -10.79 -0.23 -12.28
N ARG A 105 -10.97 0.97 -12.81
CA ARG A 105 -11.74 2.01 -12.13
C ARG A 105 -13.11 1.46 -11.78
N TRP A 106 -13.51 1.64 -10.53
CA TRP A 106 -14.77 1.13 -10.03
C TRP A 106 -15.98 1.81 -10.69
N GLN A 107 -15.92 3.12 -10.85
CA GLN A 107 -16.95 3.91 -11.53
C GLN A 107 -16.45 4.34 -12.90
N LEU A 108 -17.08 3.81 -13.95
CA LEU A 108 -16.87 4.27 -15.31
C LEU A 108 -17.89 5.37 -15.61
N ARG A 109 -17.40 6.52 -16.06
CA ARG A 109 -18.22 7.63 -16.53
C ARG A 109 -17.79 8.01 -17.93
N ASP A 110 -18.78 8.29 -18.78
CA ASP A 110 -18.55 8.69 -20.17
C ASP A 110 -17.85 10.05 -20.28
N GLU A 111 -18.09 10.93 -19.30
CA GLU A 111 -17.48 12.26 -19.20
C GLU A 111 -16.77 12.37 -17.85
N ARG A 112 -15.43 12.23 -17.86
CA ARG A 112 -14.53 12.54 -16.73
C ARG A 112 -13.40 13.45 -17.21
N ASN A 113 -12.76 14.15 -16.28
CA ASN A 113 -11.65 15.03 -16.61
C ASN A 113 -10.49 14.22 -17.24
N PRO A 114 -9.89 14.64 -18.38
CA PRO A 114 -8.79 13.92 -19.04
C PRO A 114 -7.56 13.67 -18.17
N LEU A 115 -7.32 14.48 -17.15
CA LEU A 115 -6.24 14.26 -16.18
C LEU A 115 -6.42 12.93 -15.45
N VAL A 116 -7.65 12.55 -15.11
CA VAL A 116 -7.91 11.26 -14.45
C VAL A 116 -7.54 10.10 -15.38
N ASP A 117 -7.88 10.18 -16.67
CA ASP A 117 -7.49 9.18 -17.68
C ASP A 117 -5.99 9.08 -17.88
N GLU A 118 -5.31 10.24 -17.92
CA GLU A 118 -3.86 10.32 -18.06
C GLU A 118 -3.16 9.63 -16.88
N LEU A 119 -3.55 9.97 -15.65
CA LEU A 119 -2.96 9.44 -14.44
C LEU A 119 -3.27 7.94 -14.27
N GLU A 120 -4.47 7.51 -14.64
CA GLU A 120 -4.85 6.09 -14.69
C GLU A 120 -3.98 5.29 -15.67
N CYS A 121 -3.73 5.82 -16.87
CA CYS A 121 -2.85 5.20 -17.85
C CYS A 121 -1.36 5.26 -17.43
N ALA A 122 -0.99 6.19 -16.56
CA ALA A 122 0.37 6.38 -16.11
C ALA A 122 0.79 5.41 -15.00
N GLU A 123 -0.14 4.76 -14.29
CA GLU A 123 0.17 3.83 -13.21
C GLU A 123 1.20 2.79 -13.63
N ARG A 124 2.35 2.81 -12.93
CA ARG A 124 3.48 1.93 -13.22
C ARG A 124 4.36 1.83 -11.98
N SER A 125 4.63 0.62 -11.51
CA SER A 125 5.57 0.38 -10.40
C SER A 125 6.98 0.11 -10.89
N VAL A 126 7.94 0.93 -10.46
CA VAL A 126 9.37 0.60 -10.53
C VAL A 126 9.83 0.07 -9.17
N TYR A 127 9.47 0.78 -8.10
CA TYR A 127 9.71 0.43 -6.70
C TYR A 127 8.45 0.53 -5.82
N SER A 128 7.48 1.35 -6.23
CA SER A 128 6.23 1.58 -5.50
C SER A 128 5.29 0.37 -5.53
N GLN A 129 4.33 0.32 -4.61
CA GLN A 129 3.47 -0.86 -4.43
C GLN A 129 2.38 -1.01 -5.48
N HIS A 130 1.74 0.10 -5.88
CA HIS A 130 0.48 0.10 -6.64
C HIS A 130 0.48 1.02 -7.87
N GLY A 131 1.64 1.50 -8.31
CA GLY A 131 1.78 2.27 -9.54
C GLY A 131 2.08 3.76 -9.34
N GLU A 132 2.27 4.17 -8.08
CA GLU A 132 2.57 5.53 -7.65
C GLU A 132 3.77 6.14 -8.40
N ASP A 133 4.84 5.38 -8.70
CA ASP A 133 5.99 5.92 -9.43
C ASP A 133 5.59 6.58 -10.76
N GLY A 134 4.67 5.95 -11.50
CA GLY A 134 4.17 6.44 -12.78
C GLY A 134 3.25 7.65 -12.63
N VAL A 135 2.34 7.62 -11.65
CA VAL A 135 1.43 8.75 -11.34
C VAL A 135 2.22 9.98 -10.92
N ILE A 136 3.22 9.82 -10.03
CA ILE A 136 4.11 10.90 -9.60
C ILE A 136 4.81 11.52 -10.81
N GLN A 137 5.35 10.69 -11.70
CA GLN A 137 6.03 11.19 -12.90
C GLN A 137 5.11 11.94 -13.85
N ALA A 138 3.90 11.44 -14.07
CA ALA A 138 2.91 12.13 -14.90
C ALA A 138 2.58 13.51 -14.31
N LEU A 139 2.27 13.59 -13.01
CA LEU A 139 2.01 14.87 -12.33
C LEU A 139 3.20 15.83 -12.42
N LEU A 140 4.42 15.36 -12.16
CA LEU A 140 5.65 16.17 -12.25
C LEU A 140 5.94 16.67 -13.68
N SER A 141 5.33 16.08 -14.71
CA SER A 141 5.52 16.50 -16.10
C SER A 141 4.72 17.77 -16.47
N HIS A 142 3.71 18.12 -15.68
CA HIS A 142 2.86 19.29 -15.93
C HIS A 142 3.53 20.61 -15.52
N PHE A 143 4.34 20.62 -14.45
CA PHE A 143 4.92 21.85 -13.90
C PHE A 143 6.46 21.79 -13.76
N PRO A 144 7.16 22.94 -13.76
CA PRO A 144 8.60 22.96 -13.57
C PRO A 144 9.01 22.47 -12.16
N VAL A 145 9.85 21.44 -12.13
CA VAL A 145 10.53 20.92 -10.93
C VAL A 145 11.71 21.84 -10.57
N ARG A 146 11.76 22.31 -9.32
CA ARG A 146 12.78 23.25 -8.84
C ARG A 146 13.73 22.61 -7.84
N GLU A 147 13.22 22.10 -6.73
CA GLU A 147 14.04 21.61 -5.62
C GLU A 147 14.54 20.18 -5.86
N ARG A 148 13.78 19.38 -6.62
CA ARG A 148 13.98 17.92 -6.77
C ARG A 148 14.04 17.26 -5.39
N PHE A 149 13.03 17.55 -4.57
CA PHE A 149 12.98 17.09 -3.20
C PHE A 149 11.73 16.26 -2.92
N VAL A 150 11.92 15.09 -2.31
CA VAL A 150 10.85 14.18 -1.89
C VAL A 150 10.92 13.88 -0.39
N VAL A 151 9.78 13.87 0.27
CA VAL A 151 9.66 13.44 1.66
C VAL A 151 8.76 12.21 1.71
N GLU A 152 9.15 11.17 2.44
CA GLU A 152 8.36 9.95 2.62
C GLU A 152 8.30 9.56 4.10
N PHE A 153 7.09 9.43 4.62
CA PHE A 153 6.84 8.85 5.94
C PHE A 153 6.50 7.38 5.76
N GLY A 154 7.06 6.51 6.60
CA GLY A 154 6.94 5.06 6.44
C GLY A 154 7.85 4.52 5.35
N ALA A 155 9.07 5.05 5.23
CA ALA A 155 10.00 4.73 4.15
C ALA A 155 10.52 3.27 4.15
N TYR A 156 10.11 2.44 5.12
CA TYR A 156 10.40 1.02 5.20
C TYR A 156 11.92 0.74 5.14
N ASP A 157 12.37 -0.11 4.22
CA ASP A 157 13.78 -0.41 3.98
C ASP A 157 14.41 0.46 2.87
N GLY A 158 13.67 1.43 2.36
CA GLY A 158 14.07 2.31 1.28
C GLY A 158 14.12 1.65 -0.10
N VAL A 159 13.61 0.42 -0.24
CA VAL A 159 13.59 -0.34 -1.50
C VAL A 159 12.21 -0.87 -1.81
N CYS A 160 11.66 -1.67 -0.90
CA CYS A 160 10.39 -2.34 -1.09
C CYS A 160 9.26 -1.33 -0.92
N MET A 161 8.33 -1.28 -1.88
CA MET A 161 7.11 -0.46 -1.81
C MET A 161 7.37 1.03 -1.64
N SER A 162 8.54 1.54 -2.05
CA SER A 162 8.92 2.93 -1.81
C SER A 162 8.39 3.84 -2.91
N ASN A 163 7.65 4.87 -2.51
CA ASN A 163 7.15 5.93 -3.40
C ASN A 163 8.23 6.98 -3.74
N SER A 164 9.35 7.00 -3.02
CA SER A 164 10.44 7.97 -3.24
C SER A 164 11.64 7.41 -4.00
N ARG A 165 11.87 6.08 -3.96
CA ARG A 165 13.12 5.49 -4.46
C ARG A 165 13.37 5.78 -5.93
N HIS A 166 12.35 5.75 -6.78
CA HIS A 166 12.55 6.03 -8.21
C HIS A 166 13.13 7.43 -8.42
N LEU A 167 12.59 8.44 -7.72
CA LEU A 167 13.10 9.81 -7.76
C LEU A 167 14.54 9.91 -7.24
N ILE A 168 14.86 9.21 -6.15
CA ILE A 168 16.17 9.31 -5.49
C ILE A 168 17.27 8.58 -6.26
N ALA A 169 17.03 7.32 -6.60
CA ALA A 169 18.02 6.41 -7.18
C ALA A 169 18.22 6.66 -8.67
N ASP A 170 17.13 6.90 -9.41
CA ASP A 170 17.18 6.97 -10.87
C ASP A 170 17.20 8.41 -11.38
N HIS A 171 16.67 9.37 -10.61
CA HIS A 171 16.59 10.79 -11.01
C HIS A 171 17.43 11.74 -10.14
N GLY A 172 18.12 11.23 -9.12
CA GLY A 172 19.09 12.01 -8.35
C GLY A 172 18.46 13.03 -7.37
N TRP A 173 17.23 12.81 -6.92
CA TRP A 173 16.53 13.73 -6.01
C TRP A 173 17.11 13.71 -4.59
N SER A 174 16.97 14.83 -3.89
CA SER A 174 17.19 14.91 -2.44
C SER A 174 15.97 14.39 -1.71
N ALA A 175 16.17 13.85 -0.51
CA ALA A 175 15.06 13.31 0.25
C ALA A 175 15.19 13.43 1.76
N PHE A 176 14.03 13.47 2.41
CA PHE A 176 13.89 13.23 3.84
C PHE A 176 13.00 12.01 4.07
N LEU A 177 13.58 10.93 4.59
CA LEU A 177 12.91 9.65 4.75
C LEU A 177 12.76 9.32 6.24
N ILE A 178 11.54 9.00 6.65
CA ILE A 178 11.21 8.76 8.05
C ILE A 178 10.69 7.33 8.23
N GLU A 179 11.30 6.59 9.16
CA GLU A 179 10.89 5.22 9.49
C GLU A 179 11.02 4.97 11.00
N ALA A 180 9.94 4.53 11.65
CA ALA A 180 9.88 4.34 13.09
C ALA A 180 10.35 2.94 13.53
N ASN A 181 10.22 1.93 12.67
CA ASN A 181 10.54 0.55 12.97
C ASN A 181 12.03 0.27 12.81
N ASP A 182 12.68 -0.05 13.93
CA ASP A 182 14.10 -0.44 14.01
C ASP A 182 14.56 -1.43 12.93
N ARG A 183 13.72 -2.42 12.61
CA ARG A 183 14.07 -3.45 11.63
C ARG A 183 14.15 -2.88 10.23
N PHE A 184 13.18 -2.05 9.85
CA PHE A 184 13.10 -1.49 8.50
C PHE A 184 14.09 -0.34 8.35
N TYR A 185 14.20 0.51 9.38
CA TYR A 185 15.19 1.58 9.44
C TYR A 185 16.63 1.07 9.24
N SER A 186 16.99 -0.09 9.80
CA SER A 186 18.33 -0.67 9.58
C SER A 186 18.61 -1.03 8.11
N GLY A 187 17.56 -1.36 7.35
CA GLY A 187 17.62 -1.56 5.90
C GLY A 187 17.74 -0.23 5.16
N LEU A 188 16.92 0.75 5.54
CA LEU A 188 16.92 2.10 5.01
C LEU A 188 18.28 2.81 5.16
N GLU A 189 18.87 2.75 6.35
CA GLU A 189 20.18 3.31 6.65
C GLU A 189 21.28 2.67 5.81
N ARG A 190 21.24 1.34 5.64
CA ARG A 190 22.19 0.65 4.75
C ARG A 190 21.97 1.04 3.29
N CYS A 191 20.72 1.16 2.87
CA CYS A 191 20.34 1.47 1.50
C CYS A 191 20.87 2.85 1.06
N TYR A 192 20.78 3.84 1.94
CA TYR A 192 21.21 5.22 1.66
C TYR A 192 22.54 5.60 2.34
N SER A 193 23.31 4.62 2.80
CA SER A 193 24.62 4.84 3.41
C SER A 193 25.56 5.55 2.43
N GLY A 194 26.08 6.71 2.82
CA GLY A 194 26.97 7.52 1.98
C GLY A 194 26.26 8.32 0.87
N ASN A 195 24.93 8.41 0.89
CA ASN A 195 24.19 9.31 0.01
C ASN A 195 23.87 10.62 0.73
N ASP A 196 24.72 11.64 0.54
CA ASP A 196 24.60 12.94 1.20
C ASP A 196 23.33 13.74 0.81
N ARG A 197 22.59 13.30 -0.22
CA ARG A 197 21.31 13.91 -0.62
C ARG A 197 20.12 13.41 0.20
N VAL A 198 20.29 12.33 0.96
CA VAL A 198 19.19 11.66 1.68
C VAL A 198 19.41 11.80 3.18
N LYS A 199 18.50 12.51 3.83
CA LYS A 199 18.43 12.60 5.29
C LYS A 199 17.46 11.55 5.82
N LEU A 200 17.85 10.87 6.89
CA LEU A 200 17.06 9.81 7.51
C LEU A 200 16.66 10.22 8.92
N HIS A 201 15.41 9.96 9.29
CA HIS A 201 14.95 10.08 10.68
C HIS A 201 14.40 8.76 11.17
N LYS A 202 14.93 8.30 12.31
CA LYS A 202 14.40 7.15 13.03
C LYS A 202 13.43 7.60 14.12
N GLY A 203 12.14 7.48 13.88
CA GLY A 203 11.14 7.88 14.86
C GLY A 203 9.73 7.94 14.31
N PHE A 204 8.78 8.03 15.23
CA PHE A 204 7.38 8.28 14.86
C PHE A 204 7.19 9.75 14.52
N VAL A 205 6.52 10.00 13.40
CA VAL A 205 5.99 11.32 13.07
C VAL A 205 4.68 11.53 13.82
N THR A 206 4.50 12.71 14.41
CA THR A 206 3.27 13.10 15.12
C THR A 206 2.88 14.53 14.77
N GLU A 207 1.66 14.94 15.15
CA GLU A 207 1.20 16.32 14.98
C GLU A 207 2.13 17.34 15.65
N GLU A 208 2.67 16.95 16.81
CA GLU A 208 3.45 17.83 17.67
C GLU A 208 4.89 18.01 17.17
N ASN A 209 5.45 17.02 16.46
CA ASN A 209 6.85 17.05 16.05
C ASN A 209 7.08 17.36 14.57
N ILE A 210 6.06 17.21 13.70
CA ILE A 210 6.33 17.14 12.26
C ILE A 210 6.95 18.41 11.67
N ASN A 211 6.51 19.59 12.10
CA ASN A 211 7.09 20.85 11.62
C ASN A 211 8.54 21.01 12.10
N VAL A 212 8.87 20.56 13.32
CA VAL A 212 10.24 20.61 13.85
C VAL A 212 11.14 19.64 13.07
N LEU A 213 10.66 18.42 12.80
CA LEU A 213 11.41 17.43 12.02
C LEU A 213 11.76 17.96 10.62
N PHE A 214 10.82 18.65 9.95
CA PHE A 214 11.08 19.23 8.63
C PHE A 214 12.10 20.36 8.68
N GLN A 215 12.03 21.22 9.71
CA GLN A 215 13.00 22.29 9.91
C GLN A 215 14.41 21.73 10.19
N GLU A 216 14.53 20.76 11.09
CA GLU A 216 15.82 20.10 11.41
C GLU A 216 16.41 19.35 10.21
N ALA A 217 15.55 18.77 9.38
CA ALA A 217 15.94 18.14 8.13
C ALA A 217 16.18 19.15 6.99
N GLU A 218 16.01 20.46 7.23
CA GLU A 218 16.14 21.53 6.22
C GLU A 218 15.34 21.23 4.94
N VAL A 219 14.12 20.69 5.11
CA VAL A 219 13.19 20.50 4.00
C VAL A 219 12.85 21.88 3.41
N PRO A 220 12.89 22.08 2.08
CA PRO A 220 12.45 23.34 1.50
C PRO A 220 10.99 23.63 1.84
N GLU A 221 10.63 24.91 2.09
CA GLU A 221 9.24 25.29 2.37
C GLU A 221 8.29 24.92 1.23
N GLU A 222 8.74 25.10 -0.02
CA GLU A 222 8.07 24.65 -1.23
C GLU A 222 8.92 23.56 -1.87
N PHE A 223 8.37 22.35 -2.00
CA PHE A 223 9.06 21.19 -2.59
C PHE A 223 8.09 20.37 -3.43
N GLU A 224 8.54 19.31 -4.08
CA GLU A 224 7.71 18.64 -5.08
C GLU A 224 6.80 17.55 -4.52
N VAL A 225 7.31 16.57 -3.76
CA VAL A 225 6.54 15.37 -3.42
C VAL A 225 6.59 15.06 -1.93
N LEU A 226 5.42 14.95 -1.30
CA LEU A 226 5.25 14.40 0.05
C LEU A 226 4.41 13.11 -0.02
N SER A 227 4.97 12.00 0.44
CA SER A 227 4.27 10.72 0.62
C SER A 227 4.04 10.44 2.10
N ILE A 228 2.79 10.24 2.48
CA ILE A 228 2.33 9.98 3.85
C ILE A 228 1.73 8.58 3.88
N ASP A 229 2.48 7.63 4.41
CA ASP A 229 2.06 6.23 4.53
C ASP A 229 2.56 5.64 5.85
N ILE A 230 1.84 5.93 6.94
CA ILE A 230 2.22 5.51 8.30
C ILE A 230 1.14 4.68 9.00
N ASP A 231 0.18 4.14 8.24
CA ASP A 231 -0.85 3.19 8.66
C ASP A 231 -1.54 3.57 10.00
N SER A 232 -1.80 4.87 10.25
CA SER A 232 -2.32 5.30 11.56
C SER A 232 -2.90 6.72 11.58
N ILE A 233 -2.03 7.72 11.78
CA ILE A 233 -2.37 9.11 12.09
C ILE A 233 -2.11 10.06 10.91
N ASP A 234 -2.15 9.53 9.69
CA ASP A 234 -1.86 10.19 8.41
C ASP A 234 -2.61 11.52 8.28
N TYR A 235 -3.93 11.48 8.51
CA TYR A 235 -4.81 12.66 8.52
C TYR A 235 -4.32 13.74 9.50
N TYR A 236 -3.95 13.33 10.71
CA TYR A 236 -3.57 14.23 11.78
C TYR A 236 -2.22 14.89 11.48
N VAL A 237 -1.24 14.10 11.03
CA VAL A 237 0.09 14.58 10.66
C VAL A 237 -0.01 15.57 9.49
N TRP A 238 -0.76 15.24 8.44
CA TRP A 238 -0.95 16.16 7.31
C TRP A 238 -1.65 17.44 7.74
N ARG A 239 -2.67 17.35 8.61
CA ARG A 239 -3.35 18.52 9.19
C ARG A 239 -2.38 19.44 9.93
N ALA A 240 -1.48 18.87 10.73
CA ALA A 240 -0.54 19.63 11.56
C ALA A 240 0.63 20.27 10.76
N LEU A 241 0.97 19.73 9.59
CA LEU A 241 2.01 20.28 8.72
C LEU A 241 1.52 21.56 8.03
N THR A 242 1.89 22.75 8.54
CA THR A 242 1.30 24.03 8.10
C THR A 242 2.30 24.99 7.45
N GLN A 243 3.60 24.81 7.69
CA GLN A 243 4.64 25.70 7.17
C GLN A 243 5.16 25.29 5.80
N PHE A 244 4.93 24.03 5.42
CA PHE A 244 5.49 23.43 4.22
C PHE A 244 4.38 23.15 3.20
N ARG A 245 4.68 23.42 1.93
CA ARG A 245 3.75 23.39 0.80
C ARG A 245 4.33 22.51 -0.32
N PRO A 246 4.34 21.17 -0.15
CA PRO A 246 4.62 20.26 -1.26
C PRO A 246 3.67 20.52 -2.43
N LYS A 247 4.13 20.34 -3.67
CA LYS A 247 3.26 20.43 -4.85
C LYS A 247 2.32 19.24 -4.97
N ILE A 248 2.83 18.04 -4.67
CA ILE A 248 2.11 16.77 -4.70
C ILE A 248 2.09 16.20 -3.27
N VAL A 249 0.90 15.84 -2.80
CA VAL A 249 0.73 15.04 -1.58
C VAL A 249 0.10 13.70 -1.96
N ILE A 250 0.74 12.62 -1.51
CA ILE A 250 0.25 11.25 -1.61
C ILE A 250 -0.10 10.82 -0.19
N ILE A 251 -1.30 10.28 0.02
CA ILE A 251 -1.75 9.88 1.35
C ILE A 251 -2.66 8.66 1.30
N GLU A 252 -2.45 7.71 2.21
CA GLU A 252 -3.31 6.53 2.33
C GLU A 252 -4.73 6.94 2.77
N TYR A 253 -5.75 6.28 2.23
CA TYR A 253 -7.13 6.45 2.64
C TYR A 253 -7.84 5.11 2.89
N ASN A 254 -8.90 5.17 3.69
CA ASN A 254 -9.76 4.02 3.92
C ASN A 254 -10.79 3.91 2.80
N SER A 255 -10.44 3.14 1.78
CA SER A 255 -11.31 2.85 0.63
C SER A 255 -12.55 2.02 0.95
N ALA A 256 -12.58 1.33 2.09
CA ALA A 256 -13.73 0.50 2.48
C ALA A 256 -14.97 1.34 2.83
N LEU A 257 -14.80 2.65 3.02
CA LEU A 257 -15.88 3.57 3.33
C LEU A 257 -16.50 4.13 2.04
N PRO A 258 -17.82 4.38 2.01
CA PRO A 258 -18.48 5.07 0.90
C PRO A 258 -17.88 6.45 0.59
N VAL A 259 -18.06 6.88 -0.66
CA VAL A 259 -17.55 8.15 -1.20
C VAL A 259 -18.02 9.38 -0.42
N ASP A 260 -19.22 9.34 0.15
CA ASP A 260 -19.90 10.43 0.85
C ASP A 260 -19.83 10.30 2.39
N GLU A 261 -19.19 9.26 2.90
CA GLU A 261 -19.02 9.07 4.34
C GLU A 261 -17.84 9.91 4.86
N GLU A 262 -18.10 10.71 5.90
CA GLU A 262 -17.05 11.44 6.60
C GLU A 262 -16.57 10.65 7.82
N TYR A 263 -15.31 10.24 7.78
CA TYR A 263 -14.68 9.44 8.82
C TYR A 263 -13.20 9.78 8.96
N VAL A 264 -12.76 9.92 10.22
CA VAL A 264 -11.35 9.91 10.63
C VAL A 264 -11.28 9.01 11.85
N VAL A 265 -10.36 8.05 11.84
CA VAL A 265 -10.11 7.20 13.01
C VAL A 265 -9.80 8.05 14.24
N PRO A 266 -10.42 7.81 15.41
CA PRO A 266 -10.07 8.53 16.62
C PRO A 266 -8.58 8.38 16.95
N LYS A 267 -7.89 9.49 17.29
CA LYS A 267 -6.43 9.50 17.55
C LYS A 267 -5.95 8.43 18.54
N ASP A 268 -6.72 8.17 19.60
CA ASP A 268 -6.37 7.16 20.62
C ASP A 268 -6.47 5.71 20.09
N ASP A 269 -7.26 5.50 19.03
CA ASP A 269 -7.46 4.20 18.38
C ASP A 269 -6.54 4.04 17.17
N ALA A 270 -6.19 5.13 16.49
CA ALA A 270 -5.29 5.17 15.33
C ALA A 270 -3.93 4.50 15.60
N LEU A 271 -3.40 4.63 16.83
CA LEU A 271 -2.13 4.03 17.24
C LEU A 271 -2.23 2.52 17.57
N ARG A 272 -3.46 1.96 17.59
CA ARG A 272 -3.75 0.58 18.01
C ARG A 272 -4.38 -0.25 16.90
N LEU A 273 -5.07 0.38 15.98
CA LEU A 273 -5.74 -0.25 14.84
C LEU A 273 -4.74 -0.29 13.68
N GLY A 274 -4.32 -1.50 13.32
CA GLY A 274 -3.54 -1.77 12.12
C GLY A 274 -4.02 -3.07 11.49
N GLY A 275 -4.30 -3.05 10.18
CA GLY A 275 -4.82 -4.19 9.43
C GLY A 275 -6.32 -4.43 9.63
N THR A 276 -7.08 -3.38 9.94
CA THR A 276 -8.54 -3.39 10.13
C THR A 276 -9.25 -2.58 9.04
N SER A 277 -10.59 -2.53 9.06
CA SER A 277 -11.39 -1.64 8.21
C SER A 277 -11.72 -0.30 8.89
N GLN A 278 -11.16 -0.02 10.08
CA GLN A 278 -11.49 1.13 10.93
C GLN A 278 -10.28 2.05 11.16
N GLU A 279 -9.26 1.96 10.29
CA GLU A 279 -8.08 2.82 10.33
C GLU A 279 -8.15 3.93 9.28
N GLY A 280 -7.23 4.89 9.38
CA GLY A 280 -7.09 5.98 8.44
C GLY A 280 -8.28 6.93 8.40
N ALA A 281 -8.49 7.55 7.24
CA ALA A 281 -9.55 8.50 7.00
C ALA A 281 -10.28 8.19 5.69
N SER A 282 -11.55 8.54 5.63
CA SER A 282 -12.36 8.47 4.41
C SER A 282 -11.82 9.40 3.30
N LEU A 283 -12.18 9.07 2.06
CA LEU A 283 -11.98 9.94 0.90
C LEU A 283 -12.50 11.36 1.16
N LEU A 284 -13.73 11.48 1.67
CA LEU A 284 -14.38 12.77 1.92
C LEU A 284 -13.65 13.60 2.98
N SER A 285 -13.20 12.98 4.07
CA SER A 285 -12.42 13.69 5.11
C SER A 285 -11.09 14.19 4.58
N LEU A 286 -10.35 13.38 3.81
CA LEU A 286 -9.09 13.81 3.21
C LEU A 286 -9.29 14.88 2.14
N TYR A 287 -10.36 14.78 1.34
CA TYR A 287 -10.74 15.82 0.39
C TYR A 287 -10.98 17.17 1.08
N LYS A 288 -11.79 17.19 2.15
CA LYS A 288 -12.06 18.41 2.93
C LYS A 288 -10.78 18.97 3.56
N LEU A 289 -9.89 18.11 4.07
CA LEU A 289 -8.60 18.52 4.61
C LEU A 289 -7.71 19.14 3.53
N GLY A 290 -7.63 18.52 2.35
CA GLY A 290 -6.91 19.05 1.20
C GLY A 290 -7.39 20.45 0.83
N LEU A 291 -8.70 20.63 0.66
CA LEU A 291 -9.28 21.95 0.34
C LEU A 291 -8.95 23.00 1.40
N ALA A 292 -9.05 22.67 2.68
CA ALA A 292 -8.72 23.59 3.78
C ALA A 292 -7.24 24.00 3.78
N LYS A 293 -6.37 23.24 3.11
CA LYS A 293 -4.93 23.46 3.00
C LYS A 293 -4.50 24.00 1.63
N GLY A 294 -5.44 24.32 0.73
CA GLY A 294 -5.12 24.78 -0.63
C GLY A 294 -4.73 23.67 -1.60
N TYR A 295 -5.22 22.44 -1.39
CA TYR A 295 -4.98 21.29 -2.26
C TYR A 295 -6.26 20.78 -2.91
N HIS A 296 -6.12 20.33 -4.15
CA HIS A 296 -7.17 19.68 -4.92
C HIS A 296 -6.85 18.20 -5.09
N LEU A 297 -7.83 17.35 -4.81
CA LEU A 297 -7.73 15.92 -5.06
C LEU A 297 -7.85 15.70 -6.59
N VAL A 298 -6.82 15.11 -7.19
CA VAL A 298 -6.76 14.92 -8.66
C VAL A 298 -6.81 13.46 -9.06
N TYR A 299 -6.43 12.54 -8.17
CA TYR A 299 -6.39 11.12 -8.50
C TYR A 299 -6.44 10.23 -7.26
N GLY A 300 -6.83 8.97 -7.46
CA GLY A 300 -6.76 7.90 -6.49
C GLY A 300 -6.40 6.64 -7.25
N GLU A 301 -5.37 5.94 -6.80
CA GLU A 301 -4.83 4.83 -7.57
C GLU A 301 -5.78 3.62 -7.60
N LEU A 302 -5.66 2.78 -8.63
CA LEU A 302 -6.65 1.75 -8.98
C LEU A 302 -6.77 0.61 -7.95
N SER A 303 -5.79 0.41 -7.09
CA SER A 303 -5.85 -0.51 -5.95
C SER A 303 -6.72 0.00 -4.80
N GLY A 304 -6.90 1.33 -4.70
CA GLY A 304 -7.70 1.99 -3.67
C GLY A 304 -6.98 2.14 -2.32
N ALA A 305 -5.69 2.36 -2.33
CA ALA A 305 -4.82 2.61 -1.18
C ALA A 305 -4.47 4.10 -1.06
N ASN A 306 -4.01 4.74 -2.16
CA ASN A 306 -3.43 6.08 -2.12
C ASN A 306 -4.23 7.13 -2.89
N LEU A 307 -4.36 8.33 -2.30
CA LEU A 307 -4.89 9.53 -2.95
C LEU A 307 -3.78 10.50 -3.31
N PHE A 308 -3.96 11.22 -4.41
CA PHE A 308 -3.03 12.22 -4.92
C PHE A 308 -3.68 13.60 -4.96
N PHE A 309 -3.02 14.54 -4.30
CA PHE A 309 -3.43 15.93 -4.19
C PHE A 309 -2.40 16.85 -4.83
N ILE A 310 -2.88 17.92 -5.45
CA ILE A 310 -2.06 18.98 -6.04
C ILE A 310 -2.34 20.31 -5.35
N HIS A 311 -1.29 21.03 -4.98
CA HIS A 311 -1.42 22.37 -4.41
C HIS A 311 -1.91 23.38 -5.46
N GLU A 312 -2.79 24.31 -5.05
CA GLU A 312 -3.43 25.31 -5.92
C GLU A 312 -2.45 26.21 -6.69
N SER A 313 -1.20 26.33 -6.21
CA SER A 313 -0.13 27.05 -6.92
C SER A 313 0.23 26.43 -8.28
N CYS A 314 -0.20 25.20 -8.56
CA CYS A 314 0.01 24.53 -9.85
C CYS A 314 -1.14 24.78 -10.84
N ALA A 315 -2.16 25.58 -10.50
CA ALA A 315 -3.39 25.74 -11.31
C ALA A 315 -3.17 26.27 -12.74
N ALA A 316 -2.02 26.92 -13.00
CA ALA A 316 -1.67 27.39 -14.33
C ALA A 316 -1.18 26.26 -15.26
N ASP A 317 -0.72 25.15 -14.68
CA ASP A 317 -0.01 24.07 -15.36
C ASP A 317 -0.85 22.79 -15.47
N ILE A 318 -1.85 22.61 -14.61
CA ILE A 318 -2.66 21.38 -14.52
C ILE A 318 -4.14 21.71 -14.27
N ASP A 319 -5.02 21.12 -15.08
CA ASP A 319 -6.47 21.36 -15.03
C ASP A 319 -7.18 20.24 -14.27
N TRP A 320 -7.59 20.53 -13.04
CA TRP A 320 -8.37 19.64 -12.18
C TRP A 320 -9.86 20.01 -12.12
N GLN A 321 -10.33 20.97 -12.94
CA GLN A 321 -11.73 21.40 -12.88
C GLN A 321 -12.68 20.27 -13.31
N GLY A 322 -13.81 20.18 -12.62
CA GLY A 322 -14.83 19.17 -12.91
C GLY A 322 -14.49 17.75 -12.46
N ILE A 323 -13.34 17.52 -11.81
CA ILE A 323 -13.08 16.25 -11.12
C ILE A 323 -14.02 16.13 -9.93
N GLU A 324 -14.84 15.09 -9.92
CA GLU A 324 -15.74 14.76 -8.83
C GLU A 324 -15.17 13.59 -8.00
N LEU A 325 -15.53 13.51 -6.71
CA LEU A 325 -15.04 12.45 -5.82
C LEU A 325 -15.35 11.03 -6.34
N ILE A 326 -16.47 10.88 -7.06
CA ILE A 326 -16.87 9.61 -7.66
C ILE A 326 -15.96 9.18 -8.81
N ASP A 327 -15.27 10.10 -9.48
CA ASP A 327 -14.28 9.79 -10.54
C ASP A 327 -13.02 9.15 -9.95
N ILE A 328 -12.77 9.44 -8.68
CA ILE A 328 -11.57 9.04 -7.94
C ILE A 328 -11.84 7.83 -7.06
N TYR A 329 -13.05 7.73 -6.50
CA TYR A 329 -13.40 6.71 -5.54
C TYR A 329 -13.11 5.30 -6.07
N GLN A 330 -12.24 4.60 -5.35
CA GLN A 330 -11.87 3.22 -5.62
C GLN A 330 -12.05 2.43 -4.31
N PRO A 331 -12.97 1.46 -4.25
CA PRO A 331 -13.09 0.56 -3.10
C PRO A 331 -11.91 -0.43 -3.10
N PRO A 332 -11.66 -1.13 -1.97
CA PRO A 332 -10.59 -2.10 -1.89
C PRO A 332 -10.87 -3.24 -2.88
N GLN A 333 -10.04 -3.39 -3.89
CA GLN A 333 -10.23 -4.41 -4.94
C GLN A 333 -9.93 -5.84 -4.44
N PHE A 334 -9.51 -5.99 -3.17
CA PHE A 334 -9.32 -7.28 -2.50
C PHE A 334 -10.62 -8.10 -2.34
N GLY A 335 -11.79 -7.46 -2.49
CA GLY A 335 -13.12 -8.05 -2.26
C GLY A 335 -13.76 -8.78 -3.44
N LEU A 336 -13.31 -8.55 -4.69
CA LEU A 336 -13.93 -9.13 -5.90
C LEU A 336 -13.84 -10.66 -5.92
N LEU A 337 -12.74 -11.21 -5.37
CA LEU A 337 -12.50 -12.65 -5.27
C LEU A 337 -13.11 -13.29 -4.01
N ALA A 338 -13.47 -12.50 -3.00
CA ALA A 338 -13.95 -12.98 -1.69
C ALA A 338 -15.48 -12.90 -1.52
N GLY A 339 -16.22 -12.53 -2.57
CA GLY A 339 -17.68 -12.52 -2.54
C GLY A 339 -18.29 -11.49 -1.59
N SER A 340 -17.69 -10.29 -1.51
CA SER A 340 -18.15 -9.03 -0.85
C SER A 340 -17.38 -8.57 0.40
N SER A 341 -16.64 -9.43 1.13
CA SER A 341 -15.89 -8.98 2.31
C SER A 341 -14.61 -9.79 2.55
N ALA A 342 -13.46 -9.11 2.71
CA ALA A 342 -12.23 -9.76 3.12
C ALA A 342 -12.22 -10.03 4.65
N PRO A 343 -11.42 -10.99 5.13
CA PRO A 343 -11.42 -11.40 6.55
C PRO A 343 -11.05 -10.31 7.56
N ASN A 344 -10.44 -9.20 7.12
CA ASN A 344 -10.12 -8.03 7.94
C ASN A 344 -11.25 -6.98 7.96
N GLY A 345 -12.39 -7.27 7.34
CA GLY A 345 -13.52 -6.34 7.21
C GLY A 345 -13.36 -5.34 6.06
N ARG A 346 -12.19 -5.25 5.41
CA ARG A 346 -12.03 -4.47 4.18
C ARG A 346 -12.75 -5.21 3.05
N GLY A 347 -13.63 -4.54 2.31
CA GLY A 347 -14.47 -5.16 1.30
C GLY A 347 -15.22 -4.11 0.51
N TYR A 348 -16.08 -4.53 -0.42
CA TYR A 348 -16.99 -3.58 -1.05
C TYR A 348 -17.86 -2.93 0.03
N PRO A 349 -18.20 -1.64 -0.11
CA PRO A 349 -19.28 -1.06 0.68
C PRO A 349 -20.50 -1.98 0.62
N ARG A 350 -21.15 -2.22 1.76
CA ARG A 350 -22.45 -2.92 1.73
C ARG A 350 -23.38 -2.09 0.86
N GLU A 351 -23.98 -2.76 -0.13
CA GLU A 351 -24.85 -2.24 -1.21
C GLU A 351 -25.27 -0.77 -1.09
N MET A 352 -24.87 0.04 -2.08
CA MET A 352 -25.42 1.39 -2.32
C MET A 352 -26.91 1.35 -2.64
#